data_AF-A0A9W4MQ26-F1
#
_entry.id   AF-A0A9W4MQ26-F1
#
_cell.length_a   1.000
_cell.length_b   1.000
_cell.length_c   1.000
_cell.angle_alpha   90.00
_cell.angle_beta   90.00
_cell.angle_gamma   90.00
#
_symmetry.space_group_name_H-M   'P 1'
#
loop_
_entity.id
_entity.type
_entity.pdbx_description
1 polymer ?
#
loop_
_entity_poly.entity_id
_entity_poly.type
_entity_poly.pdbx_seq_one_letter_code
_entity_poly.pdbx_strand_id
1 'polypeptide(L)'
;MATRTIYLISAHNTSFQRAHFSIFVPSATNPDRGTKIHAVGAPMAGYVLEFKRNYNPSLEPHDQTFPIGQIHSPDIVDSPDAAPFIDSTPRGKIELAATQVPTPGINQNFMAPVNDVVFLITNKRCQEWTMEYVRHLVARGLIDDEAIEIFQSKRDPPTHGIGLRSTTKMLGKIALEEAFALPRFREKTKWWAGMFATDTEKHTAEINDVGPIRLDFAERHGVGLQILSYTAPGVQDIWDAKDAQALAVEINDYIAEKVKAHPDRFAAFATLSMHDPQEAATELRRCVTQHGFLGALVNDTQRAGADGDDMIFYDNEKWDVFWATCTELDVPLYLHPRNPTGTIYDKLWADRKWLIGPPLSFAQGVSLHVLGMVTNGVFDRNPKLQVILGHLGEHIPFDMWRINHWFEDRKKMLGLGETCKRTIREYFAENLWITTSGHFSTTTLNFCMAEVGADRILFSIDYPFETFADACDWFDSAEMSNTDRLKIGRENAKKLFKLGAYKDSTA
;
A
#
# COMPACT_ATOMS: atom_id res chain seq x y z
N MET A 1 -14.28 -40.76 41.38
CA MET A 1 -15.49 -40.19 40.73
C MET A 1 -15.18 -40.08 39.24
N ALA A 2 -16.14 -40.33 38.35
CA ALA A 2 -15.88 -40.26 36.91
C ALA A 2 -15.48 -38.82 36.52
N THR A 3 -14.32 -38.64 35.92
CA THR A 3 -13.84 -37.36 35.39
C THR A 3 -13.85 -37.39 33.86
N ARG A 4 -13.90 -36.21 33.25
CA ARG A 4 -13.77 -36.03 31.80
C ARG A 4 -12.63 -35.10 31.50
N THR A 5 -11.86 -35.44 30.47
CA THR A 5 -10.81 -34.55 29.96
C THR A 5 -11.46 -33.41 29.20
N ILE A 6 -11.09 -32.18 29.51
CA ILE A 6 -11.47 -31.02 28.71
C ILE A 6 -10.29 -30.56 27.86
N TYR A 7 -10.60 -29.91 26.74
CA TYR A 7 -9.61 -29.57 25.73
C TYR A 7 -9.67 -28.08 25.40
N LEU A 8 -8.51 -27.45 25.21
CA LEU A 8 -8.39 -26.22 24.44
C LEU A 8 -8.44 -26.58 22.96
N ILE A 9 -9.29 -25.91 22.21
CA ILE A 9 -9.26 -25.90 20.75
C ILE A 9 -8.56 -24.63 20.30
N SER A 10 -7.49 -24.79 19.52
CA SER A 10 -6.85 -23.73 18.72
C SER A 10 -7.25 -23.91 17.26
N ALA A 11 -8.06 -22.99 16.73
CA ALA A 11 -8.50 -23.05 15.34
C ALA A 11 -7.77 -22.01 14.48
N HIS A 12 -7.00 -22.47 13.48
CA HIS A 12 -6.30 -21.61 12.52
C HIS A 12 -6.90 -21.74 11.12
N ASN A 13 -7.65 -20.72 10.68
CA ASN A 13 -8.12 -20.67 9.31
C ASN A 13 -6.98 -20.37 8.31
N THR A 14 -5.98 -19.58 8.71
CA THR A 14 -4.76 -19.27 7.92
C THR A 14 -3.57 -19.00 8.85
N SER A 15 -2.34 -19.10 8.35
CA SER A 15 -1.09 -18.84 9.10
C SER A 15 -0.88 -17.39 9.54
N PHE A 16 -1.77 -16.48 9.14
CA PHE A 16 -1.66 -15.03 9.37
C PHE A 16 -2.81 -14.46 10.22
N GLN A 17 -3.77 -15.30 10.62
CA GLN A 17 -4.82 -14.97 11.58
C GLN A 17 -4.46 -15.56 12.94
N ARG A 18 -4.77 -14.82 14.01
CA ARG A 18 -4.72 -15.39 15.36
C ARG A 18 -5.64 -16.59 15.45
N ALA A 19 -5.19 -17.60 16.18
CA ALA A 19 -6.01 -18.74 16.50
C ALA A 19 -7.28 -18.31 17.23
N HIS A 20 -8.43 -18.82 16.78
CA HIS A 20 -9.64 -18.73 17.60
C HIS A 20 -9.57 -19.79 18.69
N PHE A 21 -9.67 -19.35 19.95
CA PHE A 21 -9.58 -20.22 21.11
C PHE A 21 -10.95 -20.53 21.69
N SER A 22 -11.15 -21.80 22.03
CA SER A 22 -12.39 -22.28 22.63
C SER A 22 -12.14 -23.49 23.52
N ILE A 23 -13.05 -23.77 24.44
CA ILE A 23 -12.96 -24.93 25.32
C ILE A 23 -13.94 -26.00 24.83
N PHE A 24 -13.46 -27.22 24.64
CA PHE A 24 -14.27 -28.37 24.29
C PHE A 24 -14.44 -29.30 25.48
N VAL A 25 -15.70 -29.62 25.75
CA VAL A 25 -16.12 -30.50 26.84
C VAL A 25 -16.84 -31.71 26.24
N PRO A 26 -16.20 -32.90 26.24
CA PRO A 26 -16.80 -34.11 25.70
C PRO A 26 -18.04 -34.59 26.48
N SER A 27 -18.98 -35.18 25.75
CA SER A 27 -20.14 -35.87 26.32
C SER A 27 -19.71 -37.16 27.02
N ALA A 28 -20.43 -37.57 28.07
CA ALA A 28 -20.18 -38.88 28.70
C ALA A 28 -20.49 -40.05 27.78
N THR A 29 -21.45 -39.89 26.87
CA THR A 29 -21.93 -40.97 26.00
C THR A 29 -21.18 -41.07 24.68
N ASN A 30 -20.49 -40.00 24.27
CA ASN A 30 -19.69 -39.96 23.06
C ASN A 30 -18.53 -38.97 23.23
N PRO A 31 -17.28 -39.42 23.42
CA PRO A 31 -16.15 -38.54 23.64
C PRO A 31 -15.77 -37.69 22.41
N ASP A 32 -16.21 -38.09 21.21
CA ASP A 32 -15.97 -37.33 19.97
C ASP A 32 -16.94 -36.16 19.80
N ARG A 33 -17.99 -36.08 20.64
CA ARG A 33 -19.01 -35.03 20.58
C ARG A 33 -19.20 -34.37 21.93
N GLY A 34 -19.47 -33.07 21.92
CA GLY A 34 -19.57 -32.35 23.18
C GLY A 34 -20.03 -30.91 23.03
N THR A 35 -19.76 -30.10 24.04
CA THR A 35 -20.04 -28.67 24.02
C THR A 35 -18.75 -27.91 23.71
N LYS A 36 -18.76 -27.07 22.67
CA LYS A 36 -17.74 -26.04 22.43
C LYS A 36 -18.19 -24.73 23.10
N ILE A 37 -17.41 -24.23 24.04
CA ILE A 37 -17.63 -23.00 24.79
C ILE A 37 -16.68 -21.95 24.26
N HIS A 38 -17.21 -20.82 23.76
CA HIS A 38 -16.36 -19.79 23.17
C HIS A 38 -16.98 -18.39 23.17
N ALA A 39 -16.13 -17.36 23.22
CA ALA A 39 -16.54 -16.00 22.93
C ALA A 39 -16.28 -15.71 21.44
N VAL A 40 -17.33 -15.47 20.67
CA VAL A 40 -17.27 -15.22 19.23
C VAL A 40 -17.72 -13.80 18.92
N GLY A 41 -17.07 -13.16 17.94
CA GLY A 41 -17.35 -11.78 17.56
C GLY A 41 -16.13 -11.09 16.98
N ALA A 42 -16.18 -9.76 16.95
CA ALA A 42 -15.10 -8.94 16.40
C ALA A 42 -14.92 -7.66 17.23
N PRO A 43 -13.71 -7.06 17.29
CA PRO A 43 -13.45 -5.86 18.09
C PRO A 43 -14.42 -4.69 17.80
N MET A 44 -14.90 -4.59 16.56
CA MET A 44 -15.83 -3.54 16.09
C MET A 44 -17.30 -3.80 16.40
N ALA A 45 -17.69 -5.07 16.63
CA ALA A 45 -19.07 -5.49 16.85
C ALA A 45 -19.33 -5.97 18.29
N GLY A 46 -18.26 -6.13 19.08
CA GLY A 46 -18.30 -6.82 20.36
C GLY A 46 -18.29 -8.34 20.19
N TYR A 47 -18.25 -9.04 21.31
CA TYR A 47 -18.23 -10.49 21.37
C TYR A 47 -19.40 -11.00 22.20
N VAL A 48 -19.92 -12.16 21.80
CA VAL A 48 -20.98 -12.88 22.50
C VAL A 48 -20.48 -14.26 22.91
N LEU A 49 -20.94 -14.73 24.06
CA LEU A 49 -20.66 -16.07 24.55
C LEU A 49 -21.64 -17.05 23.92
N GLU A 50 -21.11 -18.09 23.27
CA GLU A 50 -21.89 -19.15 22.65
C GLU A 50 -21.49 -20.52 23.21
N PHE A 51 -22.48 -21.42 23.25
CA PHE A 51 -22.33 -22.84 23.49
C PHE A 51 -22.77 -23.59 22.24
N LYS A 52 -21.83 -24.18 21.50
CA LYS A 52 -22.17 -25.09 20.39
C LYS A 52 -22.34 -26.50 20.94
N ARG A 53 -23.56 -27.01 20.92
CA ARG A 53 -23.94 -28.32 21.42
C ARG A 53 -23.64 -29.40 20.38
N ASN A 54 -23.29 -30.59 20.84
CA ASN A 54 -22.96 -31.76 20.01
C ASN A 54 -21.90 -31.50 18.92
N TYR A 55 -20.98 -30.59 19.21
CA TYR A 55 -19.83 -30.23 18.38
C TYR A 55 -18.85 -31.40 18.27
N ASN A 56 -18.28 -31.63 17.10
CA ASN A 56 -17.22 -32.63 16.88
C ASN A 56 -15.99 -31.94 16.27
N PRO A 57 -14.88 -31.78 17.02
CA PRO A 57 -13.68 -31.12 16.52
C PRO A 57 -13.03 -31.87 15.36
N SER A 58 -13.19 -33.19 15.25
CA SER A 58 -12.57 -34.00 14.19
C SER A 58 -13.19 -33.77 12.81
N LEU A 59 -14.37 -33.13 12.74
CA LEU A 59 -15.00 -32.74 11.47
C LEU A 59 -14.52 -31.38 10.97
N GLU A 60 -13.72 -30.65 11.76
CA GLU A 60 -13.28 -29.29 11.47
C GLU A 60 -11.77 -29.30 11.17
N PRO A 61 -11.36 -29.14 9.89
CA PRO A 61 -9.98 -29.39 9.45
C PRO A 61 -8.93 -28.42 10.04
N HIS A 62 -9.38 -27.34 10.68
CA HIS A 62 -8.55 -26.28 11.23
C HIS A 62 -8.39 -26.35 12.75
N ASP A 63 -9.09 -27.27 13.42
CA ASP A 63 -9.09 -27.40 14.88
C ASP A 63 -7.95 -28.29 15.38
N GLN A 64 -7.11 -27.75 16.25
CA GLN A 64 -6.16 -28.52 17.04
C GLN A 64 -6.61 -28.58 18.50
N THR A 65 -6.73 -29.79 19.06
CA THR A 65 -7.18 -30.02 20.44
C THR A 65 -6.00 -30.30 21.36
N PHE A 66 -5.92 -29.61 22.49
CA PHE A 66 -4.92 -29.81 23.53
C PHE A 66 -5.61 -30.13 24.86
N PRO A 67 -5.31 -31.24 25.55
CA PRO A 67 -5.90 -31.53 26.85
C PRO A 67 -5.43 -30.48 27.86
N ILE A 68 -6.34 -29.89 28.63
CA ILE A 68 -6.01 -28.84 29.61
C ILE A 68 -6.43 -29.18 31.04
N GLY A 69 -7.08 -30.31 31.27
CA GLY A 69 -7.44 -30.73 32.63
C GLY A 69 -8.52 -31.80 32.67
N GLN A 70 -8.77 -32.31 33.88
CA GLN A 70 -9.87 -33.23 34.18
C GLN A 70 -10.92 -32.49 35.01
N ILE A 71 -12.19 -32.67 34.69
CA ILE A 71 -13.30 -32.13 35.49
C ILE A 71 -14.23 -33.27 35.91
N HIS A 72 -14.86 -33.14 37.08
CA HIS A 72 -15.84 -34.11 37.55
C HIS A 72 -17.05 -34.18 36.61
N SER A 73 -17.41 -35.38 36.16
CA SER A 73 -18.54 -35.58 35.23
C SER A 73 -19.87 -34.99 35.72
N PRO A 74 -20.22 -35.02 37.03
CA PRO A 74 -21.44 -34.38 37.53
C PRO A 74 -21.49 -32.86 37.38
N ASP A 75 -20.34 -32.21 37.13
CA ASP A 75 -20.25 -30.77 36.92
C ASP A 75 -20.52 -30.36 35.47
N ILE A 76 -20.67 -31.35 34.58
CA ILE A 76 -21.01 -31.19 33.16
C ILE A 76 -22.43 -31.69 32.93
N VAL A 77 -23.21 -30.93 32.16
CA VAL A 77 -24.55 -31.35 31.71
C VAL A 77 -24.50 -31.53 30.20
N ASP A 78 -24.70 -32.77 29.75
CA ASP A 78 -24.71 -33.11 28.33
C ASP A 78 -25.98 -32.58 27.63
N SER A 79 -25.88 -32.28 26.35
CA SER A 79 -27.05 -31.85 25.57
C SER A 79 -28.04 -33.00 25.40
N PRO A 80 -29.35 -32.79 25.58
CA PRO A 80 -30.34 -33.85 25.39
C PRO A 80 -30.64 -34.11 23.91
N ASP A 81 -30.42 -33.11 23.04
CA ASP A 81 -30.61 -33.25 21.60
C ASP A 81 -29.43 -33.97 20.95
N ALA A 82 -29.65 -34.68 19.84
CA ALA A 82 -28.58 -35.32 19.07
C ALA A 82 -28.00 -34.43 17.95
N ALA A 83 -28.78 -33.44 17.50
CA ALA A 83 -28.39 -32.52 16.43
C ALA A 83 -27.46 -31.41 16.97
N PRO A 84 -26.48 -30.93 16.17
CA PRO A 84 -25.73 -29.72 16.53
C PRO A 84 -26.63 -28.48 16.52
N PHE A 85 -26.50 -27.63 17.55
CA PHE A 85 -27.11 -26.31 17.58
C PHE A 85 -26.31 -25.36 18.47
N ILE A 86 -26.65 -24.08 18.42
CA ILE A 86 -25.96 -23.01 19.16
C ILE A 86 -26.97 -22.36 20.12
N ASP A 87 -26.58 -22.20 21.39
CA ASP A 87 -27.32 -21.43 22.38
C ASP A 87 -26.38 -20.58 23.24
N SER A 88 -26.95 -19.79 24.16
CA SER A 88 -26.21 -18.99 25.14
C SER A 88 -26.63 -19.28 26.59
N THR A 89 -27.27 -20.43 26.84
CA THR A 89 -27.83 -20.79 28.15
C THR A 89 -26.95 -21.81 28.87
N PRO A 90 -26.30 -21.45 30.00
CA PRO A 90 -25.41 -22.36 30.71
C PRO A 90 -26.18 -23.48 31.42
N ARG A 91 -25.64 -24.70 31.42
CA ARG A 91 -26.27 -25.89 32.03
C ARG A 91 -25.44 -26.53 33.15
N GLY A 92 -24.11 -26.55 33.02
CA GLY A 92 -23.18 -27.11 34.00
C GLY A 92 -22.34 -26.05 34.73
N LYS A 93 -21.53 -26.48 35.72
CA LYS A 93 -20.65 -25.55 36.46
C LYS A 93 -19.61 -24.89 35.57
N ILE A 94 -19.12 -25.62 34.57
CA ILE A 94 -18.14 -25.11 33.59
C ILE A 94 -18.75 -24.00 32.73
N GLU A 95 -19.98 -24.17 32.25
CA GLU A 95 -20.69 -23.17 31.45
C GLU A 95 -21.10 -21.96 32.30
N LEU A 96 -21.53 -22.19 33.55
CA LEU A 96 -21.85 -21.12 34.49
C LEU A 96 -20.60 -20.30 34.85
N ALA A 97 -19.42 -20.93 34.91
CA ALA A 97 -18.17 -20.21 35.08
C ALA A 97 -17.86 -19.34 33.85
N ALA A 98 -18.20 -19.78 32.63
CA ALA A 98 -18.00 -18.98 31.42
C ALA A 98 -18.85 -17.70 31.42
N THR A 99 -20.11 -17.76 31.87
CA THR A 99 -20.99 -16.59 31.93
C THR A 99 -20.55 -15.54 32.95
N GLN A 100 -19.64 -15.88 33.85
CA GLN A 100 -19.10 -14.95 34.87
C GLN A 100 -17.89 -14.16 34.37
N VAL A 101 -17.37 -14.48 33.18
CA VAL A 101 -16.28 -13.76 32.54
C VAL A 101 -16.88 -12.86 31.46
N PRO A 102 -16.83 -11.53 31.61
CA PRO A 102 -17.44 -10.61 30.67
C PRO A 102 -16.80 -10.74 29.29
N THR A 103 -17.60 -10.93 28.24
CA THR A 103 -17.09 -10.93 26.87
C THR A 103 -16.58 -9.52 26.49
N PRO A 104 -15.59 -9.42 25.59
CA PRO A 104 -15.09 -8.11 25.18
C PRO A 104 -16.17 -7.25 24.51
N GLY A 105 -16.27 -5.98 24.93
CA GLY A 105 -17.18 -4.99 24.33
C GLY A 105 -16.65 -4.39 23.02
N ILE A 106 -17.45 -3.50 22.40
CA ILE A 106 -17.02 -2.72 21.22
C ILE A 106 -15.87 -1.81 21.63
N ASN A 107 -14.73 -1.92 20.96
CA ASN A 107 -13.52 -1.16 21.29
C ASN A 107 -13.41 0.12 20.44
N GLN A 108 -13.33 1.28 21.07
CA GLN A 108 -13.14 2.58 20.39
C GLN A 108 -11.70 2.79 19.88
N ASN A 109 -10.73 2.03 20.40
CA ASN A 109 -9.32 2.05 19.97
C ASN A 109 -8.86 0.62 19.62
N PHE A 110 -9.51 0.02 18.62
CA PHE A 110 -9.30 -1.36 18.17
C PHE A 110 -7.91 -1.62 17.56
N MET A 111 -7.12 -0.57 17.32
CA MET A 111 -5.74 -0.60 16.83
C MET A 111 -4.69 -0.64 17.95
N ALA A 112 -5.08 -0.48 19.21
CA ALA A 112 -4.15 -0.57 20.34
C ALA A 112 -3.57 -2.00 20.45
N PRO A 113 -2.27 -2.15 20.81
CA PRO A 113 -1.67 -3.44 21.11
C PRO A 113 -2.45 -4.19 22.19
N VAL A 114 -2.49 -5.51 22.07
CA VAL A 114 -3.08 -6.37 23.10
C VAL A 114 -2.08 -6.44 24.26
N ASN A 115 -2.33 -5.67 25.33
CA ASN A 115 -1.46 -5.64 26.51
C ASN A 115 -2.05 -6.46 27.67
N ASP A 116 -1.20 -7.25 28.34
CA ASP A 116 -1.53 -8.06 29.51
C ASP A 116 -1.72 -7.24 30.81
N VAL A 117 -1.74 -5.91 30.72
CA VAL A 117 -1.83 -5.03 31.89
C VAL A 117 -3.30 -4.78 32.23
N VAL A 118 -3.70 -5.40 33.32
CA VAL A 118 -5.00 -5.27 33.97
C VAL A 118 -5.28 -3.79 34.30
N PHE A 119 -6.52 -3.37 34.02
CA PHE A 119 -7.24 -2.17 34.50
C PHE A 119 -7.38 -0.89 33.65
N LEU A 120 -6.64 -0.64 32.56
CA LEU A 120 -6.85 0.59 31.78
C LEU A 120 -6.74 0.35 30.26
N ILE A 121 -7.91 0.28 29.60
CA ILE A 121 -8.15 0.36 28.15
C ILE A 121 -7.17 -0.48 27.29
N THR A 122 -7.41 -1.79 27.20
CA THR A 122 -6.65 -2.70 26.33
C THR A 122 -7.57 -3.55 25.45
N ASN A 123 -7.13 -3.82 24.22
CA ASN A 123 -7.86 -4.52 23.16
C ASN A 123 -8.09 -6.00 23.49
N LYS A 124 -9.14 -6.32 24.27
CA LYS A 124 -9.50 -7.70 24.61
C LYS A 124 -10.16 -8.41 23.42
N ARG A 125 -9.68 -9.62 23.07
CA ARG A 125 -10.27 -10.48 22.03
C ARG A 125 -10.59 -11.87 22.58
N CYS A 126 -10.94 -12.82 21.71
CA CYS A 126 -11.35 -14.17 22.12
C CYS A 126 -10.25 -14.93 22.90
N GLN A 127 -8.97 -14.78 22.55
CA GLN A 127 -7.87 -15.41 23.30
C GLN A 127 -7.74 -14.84 24.72
N GLU A 128 -7.89 -13.53 24.91
CA GLU A 128 -7.83 -12.92 26.24
C GLU A 128 -9.02 -13.34 27.10
N TRP A 129 -10.22 -13.42 26.51
CA TRP A 129 -11.39 -13.93 27.20
C TRP A 129 -11.22 -15.39 27.61
N THR A 130 -10.76 -16.27 26.70
CA THR A 130 -10.58 -17.69 27.02
C THR A 130 -9.49 -17.87 28.09
N MET A 131 -8.44 -17.03 28.11
CA MET A 131 -7.45 -17.03 29.20
C MET A 131 -8.06 -16.64 30.55
N GLU A 132 -8.85 -15.56 30.59
CA GLU A 132 -9.56 -15.13 31.80
C GLU A 132 -10.51 -16.23 32.29
N TYR A 133 -11.16 -16.92 31.36
CA TYR A 133 -12.01 -18.07 31.65
C TYR A 133 -11.24 -19.27 32.23
N VAL A 134 -10.12 -19.67 31.63
CA VAL A 134 -9.27 -20.75 32.17
C VAL A 134 -8.77 -20.39 33.57
N ARG A 135 -8.30 -19.15 33.79
CA ARG A 135 -7.91 -18.67 35.13
C ARG A 135 -9.06 -18.73 36.13
N HIS A 136 -10.29 -18.43 35.70
CA HIS A 136 -11.48 -18.51 36.53
C HIS A 136 -11.86 -19.95 36.89
N LEU A 137 -11.65 -20.92 35.98
CA LEU A 137 -11.84 -22.35 36.27
C LEU A 137 -10.84 -22.85 37.31
N VAL A 138 -9.56 -22.47 37.19
CA VAL A 138 -8.50 -22.80 38.16
C VAL A 138 -8.80 -22.19 39.53
N ALA A 139 -9.18 -20.90 39.58
CA ALA A 139 -9.52 -20.21 40.82
C ALA A 139 -10.73 -20.85 41.55
N ARG A 140 -11.61 -21.54 40.82
CA ARG A 140 -12.75 -22.29 41.36
C ARG A 140 -12.41 -23.74 41.73
N GLY A 141 -11.18 -24.18 41.50
CA GLY A 141 -10.75 -25.56 41.72
C GLY A 141 -11.46 -26.56 40.81
N LEU A 142 -11.90 -26.13 39.62
CA LEU A 142 -12.55 -27.00 38.63
C LEU A 142 -11.55 -27.76 37.74
N ILE A 143 -10.35 -27.19 37.56
CA ILE A 143 -9.19 -27.77 36.88
C ILE A 143 -7.90 -27.27 37.55
N ASP A 144 -6.79 -27.96 37.29
CA ASP A 144 -5.47 -27.64 37.84
C ASP A 144 -4.76 -26.50 37.08
N ASP A 145 -3.73 -25.91 37.68
CA ASP A 145 -3.05 -24.71 37.17
C ASP A 145 -2.18 -24.95 35.93
N GLU A 146 -1.81 -26.20 35.62
CA GLU A 146 -1.13 -26.56 34.37
C GLU A 146 -1.93 -26.13 33.12
N ALA A 147 -3.25 -25.99 33.24
CA ALA A 147 -4.12 -25.47 32.18
C ALA A 147 -3.67 -24.08 31.67
N ILE A 148 -3.16 -23.22 32.57
CA ILE A 148 -2.71 -21.87 32.26
C ILE A 148 -1.43 -21.91 31.44
N GLU A 149 -0.49 -22.80 31.77
CA GLU A 149 0.78 -22.96 31.07
C GLU A 149 0.56 -23.46 29.64
N ILE A 150 -0.30 -24.47 29.48
CA ILE A 150 -0.67 -25.00 28.16
C ILE A 150 -1.27 -23.89 27.31
N PHE A 151 -2.17 -23.09 27.87
CA PHE A 151 -2.76 -21.97 27.16
C PHE A 151 -1.72 -20.93 26.73
N GLN A 152 -0.85 -20.49 27.65
CA GLN A 152 0.20 -19.52 27.34
C GLN A 152 1.12 -20.01 26.21
N SER A 153 1.44 -21.31 26.20
CA SER A 153 2.29 -21.91 25.17
C SER A 153 1.69 -21.91 23.76
N LYS A 154 0.36 -21.78 23.65
CA LYS A 154 -0.36 -21.78 22.37
C LYS A 154 -0.80 -20.39 21.93
N ARG A 155 -0.76 -19.41 22.83
CA ARG A 155 -1.22 -18.04 22.57
C ARG A 155 -0.31 -17.38 21.53
N ASP A 156 -0.94 -16.74 20.54
CA ASP A 156 -0.19 -15.98 19.55
C ASP A 156 0.43 -14.73 20.17
N PRO A 157 1.59 -14.24 19.67
CA PRO A 157 2.19 -13.02 20.20
C PRO A 157 1.26 -11.81 20.00
N PRO A 158 1.35 -10.76 20.84
CA PRO A 158 0.47 -9.58 20.79
C PRO A 158 0.38 -8.88 19.44
N THR A 159 1.38 -9.06 18.58
CA THR A 159 1.50 -8.45 17.24
C THR A 159 0.94 -9.31 16.11
N HIS A 160 0.56 -10.57 16.37
CA HIS A 160 0.03 -11.48 15.36
C HIS A 160 -1.47 -11.23 15.12
N GLY A 161 -1.92 -11.27 13.85
CA GLY A 161 -3.35 -11.21 13.50
C GLY A 161 -4.11 -9.93 13.89
N ILE A 162 -3.45 -8.78 13.98
CA ILE A 162 -4.12 -7.47 14.06
C ILE A 162 -4.54 -7.07 12.64
N GLY A 163 -5.86 -6.98 12.40
CA GLY A 163 -6.46 -6.40 11.19
C GLY A 163 -7.39 -7.36 10.42
N LEU A 164 -8.57 -6.88 10.02
CA LEU A 164 -9.45 -7.53 9.04
C LEU A 164 -8.78 -7.43 7.67
N ARG A 165 -8.10 -8.48 7.22
CA ARG A 165 -7.56 -8.56 5.85
C ARG A 165 -8.51 -9.33 4.94
N SER A 166 -8.84 -8.73 3.79
CA SER A 166 -9.40 -9.43 2.63
C SER A 166 -8.42 -10.54 2.23
N THR A 167 -8.87 -11.79 2.22
CA THR A 167 -8.10 -12.94 1.70
C THR A 167 -8.09 -12.99 0.16
N THR A 168 -8.80 -12.06 -0.50
CA THR A 168 -8.86 -11.93 -1.96
C THR A 168 -7.88 -10.84 -2.41
N LYS A 169 -6.88 -11.25 -3.21
CA LYS A 169 -6.02 -10.35 -3.99
C LYS A 169 -6.89 -9.40 -4.81
N MET A 170 -6.59 -8.10 -4.78
CA MET A 170 -7.29 -7.16 -5.65
C MET A 170 -6.80 -7.36 -7.09
N LEU A 171 -7.71 -7.65 -8.00
CA LEU A 171 -7.41 -7.76 -9.43
C LEU A 171 -7.62 -6.43 -10.14
N GLY A 172 -6.98 -6.29 -11.31
CA GLY A 172 -7.14 -5.10 -12.14
C GLY A 172 -6.51 -3.84 -11.56
N LYS A 173 -5.48 -3.96 -10.70
CA LYS A 173 -4.71 -2.81 -10.23
C LYS A 173 -4.07 -2.07 -11.41
N ILE A 174 -3.90 -0.76 -11.27
CA ILE A 174 -3.20 0.08 -12.26
C ILE A 174 -1.92 0.61 -11.61
N ALA A 175 -0.78 0.39 -12.25
CA ALA A 175 0.52 0.90 -11.82
C ALA A 175 1.06 1.87 -12.90
N LEU A 176 1.70 2.98 -12.51
CA LEU A 176 2.03 4.06 -13.44
C LEU A 176 3.36 4.78 -13.16
N GLU A 177 4.28 4.14 -12.44
CA GLU A 177 5.69 4.56 -12.38
C GLU A 177 6.56 3.39 -12.84
N GLU A 178 6.28 2.87 -14.04
CA GLU A 178 6.80 1.57 -14.46
C GLU A 178 7.83 1.75 -15.58
N ALA A 179 9.10 1.74 -15.21
CA ALA A 179 10.21 2.14 -16.07
C ALA A 179 10.57 1.08 -17.12
N PHE A 180 10.98 1.53 -18.31
CA PHE A 180 11.68 0.73 -19.32
C PHE A 180 12.92 1.45 -19.87
N ALA A 181 13.80 0.71 -20.53
CA ALA A 181 14.96 1.23 -21.25
C ALA A 181 14.98 0.73 -22.70
N LEU A 182 15.61 1.50 -23.61
CA LEU A 182 15.82 1.04 -24.98
C LEU A 182 16.86 -0.09 -24.99
N PRO A 183 16.60 -1.22 -25.70
CA PRO A 183 17.52 -2.35 -25.75
C PRO A 183 18.95 -2.01 -26.19
N ARG A 184 19.12 -1.00 -27.06
CA ARG A 184 20.45 -0.56 -27.53
C ARG A 184 21.32 0.07 -26.43
N PHE A 185 20.74 0.45 -25.30
CA PHE A 185 21.46 0.99 -24.14
C PHE A 185 21.70 -0.05 -23.04
N ARG A 186 21.53 -1.35 -23.33
CA ARG A 186 21.70 -2.44 -22.36
C ARG A 186 22.96 -2.31 -21.49
N GLU A 187 24.11 -2.00 -22.07
CA GLU A 187 25.37 -1.85 -21.31
C GLU A 187 25.35 -0.61 -20.40
N LYS A 188 24.78 0.52 -20.85
CA LYS A 188 24.60 1.73 -20.01
C LYS A 188 23.65 1.42 -18.85
N THR A 189 22.55 0.70 -19.12
CA THR A 189 21.61 0.22 -18.10
C THR A 189 22.29 -0.67 -17.07
N LYS A 190 23.09 -1.65 -17.51
CA LYS A 190 23.81 -2.56 -16.61
C LYS A 190 24.81 -1.84 -15.71
N TRP A 191 25.50 -0.84 -16.26
CA TRP A 191 26.41 0.01 -15.49
C TRP A 191 25.66 0.79 -14.39
N TRP A 192 24.53 1.41 -14.74
CA TRP A 192 23.67 2.10 -13.77
C TRP A 192 23.12 1.15 -12.71
N ALA A 193 22.69 -0.05 -13.12
CA ALA A 193 22.19 -1.07 -12.21
C ALA A 193 23.19 -1.43 -11.10
N GLY A 194 24.49 -1.33 -11.36
CA GLY A 194 25.52 -1.52 -10.33
C GLY A 194 25.48 -0.53 -9.18
N MET A 195 24.69 0.55 -9.27
CA MET A 195 24.52 1.55 -8.21
C MET A 195 23.31 1.29 -7.30
N PHE A 196 22.29 0.59 -7.78
CA PHE A 196 21.01 0.45 -7.07
C PHE A 196 20.40 -0.96 -7.08
N ALA A 197 20.81 -1.85 -7.98
CA ALA A 197 20.33 -3.22 -8.06
C ALA A 197 21.31 -4.21 -7.43
N THR A 198 20.80 -5.14 -6.63
CA THR A 198 21.59 -6.24 -6.05
C THR A 198 21.89 -7.35 -7.05
N ASP A 199 21.05 -7.48 -8.10
CA ASP A 199 21.27 -8.36 -9.25
C ASP A 199 21.16 -7.55 -10.55
N THR A 200 22.32 -7.16 -11.08
CA THR A 200 22.41 -6.30 -12.27
C THR A 200 21.94 -6.98 -13.56
N GLU A 201 22.10 -8.29 -13.69
CA GLU A 201 21.66 -9.04 -14.87
C GLU A 201 20.14 -9.16 -14.90
N LYS A 202 19.55 -9.51 -13.74
CA LYS A 202 18.10 -9.53 -13.57
C LYS A 202 17.49 -8.16 -13.88
N HIS A 203 17.98 -7.10 -13.22
CA HIS A 203 17.46 -5.74 -13.46
C HIS A 203 17.58 -5.35 -14.94
N THR A 204 18.71 -5.62 -15.57
CA THR A 204 18.93 -5.32 -17.00
C THR A 204 17.98 -6.12 -17.90
N ALA A 205 17.67 -7.37 -17.56
CA ALA A 205 16.68 -8.15 -18.31
C ALA A 205 15.27 -7.58 -18.14
N GLU A 206 14.87 -7.23 -16.92
CA GLU A 206 13.54 -6.73 -16.56
C GLU A 206 13.25 -5.34 -17.15
N ILE A 207 14.19 -4.40 -17.08
CA ILE A 207 13.98 -3.04 -17.58
C ILE A 207 13.99 -2.93 -19.11
N ASN A 208 14.66 -3.86 -19.80
CA ASN A 208 14.62 -3.93 -21.27
C ASN A 208 13.44 -4.77 -21.78
N ASP A 209 12.74 -5.50 -20.89
CA ASP A 209 11.53 -6.26 -21.25
C ASP A 209 10.27 -5.40 -21.12
N VAL A 210 9.69 -5.10 -22.28
CA VAL A 210 8.30 -4.65 -22.41
C VAL A 210 7.52 -5.76 -23.08
N GLY A 211 7.31 -6.85 -22.34
CA GLY A 211 6.82 -8.09 -22.92
C GLY A 211 6.61 -9.20 -21.88
N PRO A 212 7.04 -10.45 -22.17
CA PRO A 212 6.65 -11.63 -21.40
C PRO A 212 6.99 -11.59 -19.91
N ILE A 213 8.15 -11.06 -19.51
CA ILE A 213 8.58 -11.06 -18.10
C ILE A 213 7.64 -10.16 -17.31
N ARG A 214 7.45 -8.93 -17.81
CA ARG A 214 6.58 -7.94 -17.18
C ARG A 214 5.11 -8.39 -17.13
N LEU A 215 4.62 -9.02 -18.20
CA LEU A 215 3.25 -9.54 -18.26
C LEU A 215 3.02 -10.70 -17.29
N ASP A 216 3.99 -11.61 -17.15
CA ASP A 216 3.93 -12.72 -16.20
C ASP A 216 3.86 -12.23 -14.74
N PHE A 217 4.71 -11.26 -14.37
CA PHE A 217 4.62 -10.64 -13.04
C PHE A 217 3.27 -9.97 -12.81
N ALA A 218 2.79 -9.17 -13.79
CA ALA A 218 1.51 -8.51 -13.67
C ALA A 218 0.35 -9.50 -13.52
N GLU A 219 0.40 -10.65 -14.21
CA GLU A 219 -0.56 -11.74 -14.07
C GLU A 219 -0.60 -12.30 -12.64
N ARG A 220 0.56 -12.68 -12.11
CA ARG A 220 0.69 -13.33 -10.79
C ARG A 220 0.28 -12.43 -9.62
N HIS A 221 0.39 -11.11 -9.83
CA HIS A 221 0.18 -10.11 -8.80
C HIS A 221 -1.08 -9.23 -9.01
N GLY A 222 -1.94 -9.58 -9.98
CA GLY A 222 -3.25 -8.94 -10.15
C GLY A 222 -3.18 -7.50 -10.67
N VAL A 223 -2.15 -7.18 -11.47
CA VAL A 223 -1.99 -5.88 -12.14
C VAL A 223 -2.60 -5.98 -13.54
N GLY A 224 -3.70 -5.25 -13.72
CA GLY A 224 -4.45 -5.24 -14.97
C GLY A 224 -3.77 -4.41 -16.04
N LEU A 225 -3.37 -3.18 -15.69
CA LEU A 225 -2.76 -2.21 -16.61
C LEU A 225 -1.50 -1.59 -16.00
N GLN A 226 -0.47 -1.40 -16.82
CA GLN A 226 0.71 -0.61 -16.48
C GLN A 226 0.86 0.57 -17.45
N ILE A 227 1.04 1.77 -16.93
CA ILE A 227 1.42 2.95 -17.72
C ILE A 227 2.94 3.06 -17.65
N LEU A 228 3.59 2.79 -18.78
CA LEU A 228 5.04 2.68 -18.89
C LEU A 228 5.69 4.05 -19.14
N SER A 229 6.88 4.24 -18.59
CA SER A 229 7.66 5.46 -18.73
C SER A 229 9.15 5.16 -18.94
N TYR A 230 9.90 6.11 -19.49
CA TYR A 230 11.32 5.90 -19.72
C TYR A 230 12.14 6.10 -18.45
N THR A 231 13.07 5.18 -18.21
CA THR A 231 13.92 5.16 -17.01
C THR A 231 14.68 6.46 -16.76
N ALA A 232 14.87 6.81 -15.48
CA ALA A 232 15.70 7.93 -15.06
C ALA A 232 17.21 7.62 -15.21
N PRO A 233 18.05 8.64 -15.46
CA PRO A 233 17.71 10.05 -15.72
C PRO A 233 17.17 10.30 -17.15
N GLY A 234 17.21 9.29 -18.03
CA GLY A 234 16.59 9.34 -19.35
C GLY A 234 17.06 10.50 -20.22
N VAL A 235 16.12 11.16 -20.91
CA VAL A 235 16.39 12.32 -21.77
C VAL A 235 16.89 13.53 -20.98
N GLN A 236 16.52 13.65 -19.70
CA GLN A 236 16.96 14.74 -18.83
C GLN A 236 18.48 14.70 -18.55
N ASP A 237 19.17 13.59 -18.86
CA ASP A 237 20.63 13.48 -18.79
C ASP A 237 21.35 13.99 -20.05
N ILE A 238 20.62 14.19 -21.16
CA ILE A 238 21.20 14.57 -22.45
C ILE A 238 21.16 16.10 -22.58
N TRP A 239 22.32 16.75 -22.43
CA TRP A 239 22.41 18.21 -22.41
C TRP A 239 22.53 18.86 -23.79
N ASP A 240 22.77 18.09 -24.85
CA ASP A 240 22.58 18.58 -26.21
C ASP A 240 21.10 18.47 -26.60
N ALA A 241 20.49 19.60 -26.97
CA ALA A 241 19.07 19.68 -27.25
C ALA A 241 18.62 18.83 -28.44
N LYS A 242 19.46 18.71 -29.49
CA LYS A 242 19.10 17.94 -30.69
C LYS A 242 19.17 16.45 -30.42
N ASP A 243 20.20 16.01 -29.71
CA ASP A 243 20.34 14.60 -29.31
C ASP A 243 19.23 14.20 -28.32
N ALA A 244 18.88 15.09 -27.38
CA ALA A 244 17.79 14.88 -26.44
C ALA A 244 16.44 14.72 -27.16
N GLN A 245 16.13 15.59 -28.12
CA GLN A 245 14.89 15.52 -28.89
C GLN A 245 14.84 14.28 -29.79
N ALA A 246 15.93 13.97 -30.50
CA ALA A 246 15.99 12.78 -31.34
C ALA A 246 15.78 11.50 -30.51
N LEU A 247 16.38 11.44 -29.32
CA LEU A 247 16.20 10.33 -28.39
C LEU A 247 14.76 10.25 -27.86
N ALA A 248 14.14 11.37 -27.48
CA ALA A 248 12.76 11.39 -27.01
C ALA A 248 11.78 10.80 -28.05
N VAL A 249 11.90 11.25 -29.32
CA VAL A 249 11.08 10.74 -30.42
C VAL A 249 11.29 9.24 -30.64
N GLU A 250 12.55 8.78 -30.65
CA GLU A 250 12.87 7.35 -30.78
C GLU A 250 12.23 6.50 -29.68
N ILE A 251 12.31 6.97 -28.43
CA ILE A 251 11.74 6.28 -27.27
C ILE A 251 10.22 6.17 -27.40
N ASN A 252 9.57 7.28 -27.77
CA ASN A 252 8.12 7.34 -27.92
C ASN A 252 7.63 6.41 -29.04
N ASP A 253 8.30 6.39 -30.18
CA ASP A 253 7.95 5.50 -31.29
C ASP A 253 8.18 4.02 -30.93
N TYR A 254 9.27 3.72 -30.21
CA TYR A 254 9.54 2.37 -29.70
C TYR A 254 8.43 1.88 -28.76
N ILE A 255 8.08 2.67 -27.75
CA ILE A 255 7.12 2.23 -26.73
C ILE A 255 5.68 2.21 -27.27
N ALA A 256 5.34 3.08 -28.23
CA ALA A 256 4.06 3.04 -28.92
C ALA A 256 3.82 1.67 -29.60
N GLU A 257 4.82 1.13 -30.29
CA GLU A 257 4.71 -0.20 -30.92
C GLU A 257 4.58 -1.33 -29.89
N LYS A 258 5.24 -1.22 -28.73
CA LYS A 258 5.11 -2.21 -27.63
C LYS A 258 3.73 -2.16 -26.98
N VAL A 259 3.20 -0.97 -26.72
CA VAL A 259 1.86 -0.76 -26.16
C VAL A 259 0.80 -1.32 -27.11
N LYS A 260 0.92 -1.05 -28.41
CA LYS A 260 0.00 -1.52 -29.45
C LYS A 260 -0.11 -3.06 -29.51
N ALA A 261 0.93 -3.79 -29.11
CA ALA A 261 0.90 -5.25 -29.04
C ALA A 261 0.06 -5.80 -27.87
N HIS A 262 -0.13 -5.01 -26.80
CA HIS A 262 -0.86 -5.40 -25.59
C HIS A 262 -1.70 -4.24 -25.02
N PRO A 263 -2.66 -3.68 -25.79
CA PRO A 263 -3.36 -2.44 -25.45
C PRO A 263 -4.31 -2.58 -24.23
N ASP A 264 -4.65 -3.80 -23.83
CA ASP A 264 -5.44 -4.10 -22.63
C ASP A 264 -4.58 -4.28 -21.37
N ARG A 265 -3.24 -4.23 -21.51
CA ARG A 265 -2.25 -4.44 -20.43
C ARG A 265 -1.26 -3.30 -20.28
N PHE A 266 -0.96 -2.58 -21.36
CA PHE A 266 0.00 -1.49 -21.37
C PHE A 266 -0.62 -0.20 -21.89
N ALA A 267 -0.16 0.90 -21.32
CA ALA A 267 -0.24 2.24 -21.87
C ALA A 267 1.13 2.92 -21.67
N ALA A 268 1.31 4.15 -22.13
CA ALA A 268 2.58 4.86 -21.97
C ALA A 268 2.39 6.35 -21.65
N PHE A 269 3.38 6.88 -20.95
CA PHE A 269 3.65 8.30 -20.85
C PHE A 269 4.65 8.74 -21.93
N ALA A 270 4.47 9.97 -22.42
CA ALA A 270 5.42 10.60 -23.31
C ALA A 270 6.73 10.87 -22.58
N THR A 271 7.82 10.49 -23.24
CA THR A 271 9.19 10.90 -22.90
C THR A 271 9.50 12.17 -23.66
N LEU A 272 10.04 13.20 -22.99
CA LEU A 272 10.22 14.52 -23.59
C LEU A 272 11.64 15.04 -23.41
N SER A 273 12.15 15.71 -24.45
CA SER A 273 13.20 16.71 -24.31
C SER A 273 12.56 17.96 -23.71
N MET A 274 13.13 18.46 -22.62
CA MET A 274 12.63 19.64 -21.92
C MET A 274 13.59 20.84 -22.07
N HIS A 275 14.33 20.89 -23.19
CA HIS A 275 15.19 22.03 -23.53
C HIS A 275 14.41 23.25 -24.00
N ASP A 276 13.34 23.03 -24.78
CA ASP A 276 12.47 24.07 -25.32
C ASP A 276 10.99 23.75 -25.03
N PRO A 277 10.22 24.66 -24.41
CA PRO A 277 8.81 24.42 -24.07
C PRO A 277 7.91 24.15 -25.28
N GLN A 278 8.17 24.77 -26.43
CA GLN A 278 7.33 24.61 -27.63
C GLN A 278 7.59 23.27 -28.32
N GLU A 279 8.84 22.83 -28.35
CA GLU A 279 9.22 21.50 -28.83
C GLU A 279 8.65 20.39 -27.94
N ALA A 280 8.79 20.52 -26.62
CA ALA A 280 8.20 19.59 -25.64
C ALA A 280 6.68 19.49 -25.80
N ALA A 281 5.99 20.62 -25.97
CA ALA A 281 4.55 20.67 -26.19
C ALA A 281 4.14 19.99 -27.51
N THR A 282 4.93 20.18 -28.56
CA THR A 282 4.69 19.56 -29.87
C THR A 282 4.82 18.04 -29.80
N GLU A 283 5.85 17.54 -29.13
CA GLU A 283 6.06 16.11 -28.97
C GLU A 283 5.02 15.46 -28.05
N LEU A 284 4.66 16.11 -26.94
CA LEU A 284 3.55 15.64 -26.09
C LEU A 284 2.25 15.50 -26.91
N ARG A 285 1.92 16.52 -27.69
CA ARG A 285 0.74 16.50 -28.56
C ARG A 285 0.80 15.37 -29.57
N ARG A 286 1.96 15.12 -30.19
CA ARG A 286 2.16 14.00 -31.11
C ARG A 286 1.88 12.66 -30.40
N CYS A 287 2.49 12.43 -29.25
CA CYS A 287 2.33 11.21 -28.47
C CYS A 287 0.88 10.95 -28.05
N VAL A 288 0.18 11.97 -27.54
CA VAL A 288 -1.22 11.85 -27.12
C VAL A 288 -2.14 11.61 -28.32
N THR A 289 -1.99 12.39 -29.40
CA THR A 289 -2.94 12.37 -30.53
C THR A 289 -2.70 11.23 -31.52
N GLN A 290 -1.45 10.80 -31.72
CA GLN A 290 -1.12 9.74 -32.68
C GLN A 290 -1.04 8.36 -32.02
N HIS A 291 -0.53 8.30 -30.79
CA HIS A 291 -0.25 7.03 -30.09
C HIS A 291 -1.18 6.75 -28.91
N GLY A 292 -2.02 7.71 -28.51
CA GLY A 292 -2.93 7.56 -27.38
C GLY A 292 -2.23 7.54 -26.02
N PHE A 293 -1.06 8.18 -25.90
CA PHE A 293 -0.34 8.26 -24.62
C PHE A 293 -1.16 9.03 -23.59
N LEU A 294 -1.00 8.66 -22.32
CA LEU A 294 -1.88 9.08 -21.22
C LEU A 294 -1.35 10.29 -20.43
N GLY A 295 -0.35 11.00 -20.98
CA GLY A 295 0.34 12.11 -20.33
C GLY A 295 1.83 12.11 -20.66
N ALA A 296 2.62 12.76 -19.81
CA ALA A 296 4.09 12.74 -19.87
C ALA A 296 4.68 12.31 -18.52
N LEU A 297 5.86 11.71 -18.55
CA LEU A 297 6.71 11.54 -17.38
C LEU A 297 8.08 12.14 -17.68
N VAL A 298 8.54 13.02 -16.79
CA VAL A 298 9.80 13.76 -16.94
C VAL A 298 10.63 13.55 -15.68
N ASN A 299 11.92 13.23 -15.85
CA ASN A 299 12.85 12.97 -14.76
C ASN A 299 13.45 14.27 -14.21
N ASP A 300 12.64 15.06 -13.51
CA ASP A 300 13.00 16.34 -12.89
C ASP A 300 13.63 17.30 -13.92
N THR A 301 14.52 18.20 -13.52
CA THR A 301 15.15 19.22 -14.39
C THR A 301 15.94 18.62 -15.56
N GLN A 302 15.85 19.27 -16.72
CA GLN A 302 16.68 18.97 -17.88
C GLN A 302 18.09 19.49 -17.68
N ARG A 303 19.10 18.62 -17.82
CA ARG A 303 20.49 19.06 -17.92
C ARG A 303 20.71 19.85 -19.20
N ALA A 304 21.48 20.92 -19.12
CA ALA A 304 21.81 21.80 -20.24
C ALA A 304 23.20 22.42 -20.05
N GLY A 305 23.59 23.33 -20.95
CA GLY A 305 24.89 23.98 -20.90
C GLY A 305 25.99 23.16 -21.58
N ALA A 306 27.20 23.72 -21.63
CA ALA A 306 28.31 23.15 -22.42
C ALA A 306 28.80 21.79 -21.89
N ASP A 307 28.69 21.57 -20.58
CA ASP A 307 29.14 20.39 -19.85
C ASP A 307 27.99 19.67 -19.11
N GLY A 308 26.76 20.13 -19.30
CA GLY A 308 25.59 19.56 -18.65
C GLY A 308 25.47 19.93 -17.17
N ASP A 309 26.10 20.99 -16.67
CA ASP A 309 25.97 21.42 -15.26
C ASP A 309 24.78 22.37 -15.02
N ASP A 310 24.18 22.93 -16.07
CA ASP A 310 22.99 23.78 -15.95
C ASP A 310 21.71 22.93 -15.75
N MET A 311 20.72 23.52 -15.09
CA MET A 311 19.43 22.89 -14.78
C MET A 311 18.28 23.75 -15.29
N ILE A 312 17.44 23.20 -16.17
CA ILE A 312 16.22 23.87 -16.62
C ILE A 312 15.05 23.39 -15.76
N PHE A 313 14.45 24.33 -15.02
CA PHE A 313 13.20 24.15 -14.27
C PHE A 313 11.98 24.58 -15.09
N TYR A 314 10.81 24.03 -14.75
CA TYR A 314 9.57 24.15 -15.51
C TYR A 314 8.52 25.06 -14.84
N ASP A 315 8.96 25.86 -13.88
CA ASP A 315 8.11 26.64 -12.98
C ASP A 315 7.99 28.13 -13.34
N ASN A 316 8.54 28.55 -14.46
CA ASN A 316 8.50 29.94 -14.95
C ASN A 316 7.57 30.11 -16.16
N GLU A 317 7.21 31.37 -16.48
CA GLU A 317 6.23 31.71 -17.51
C GLU A 317 6.58 31.21 -18.92
N LYS A 318 7.86 30.95 -19.23
CA LYS A 318 8.23 30.38 -20.54
C LYS A 318 7.60 29.00 -20.77
N TRP A 319 7.31 28.28 -19.68
CA TRP A 319 6.70 26.96 -19.71
C TRP A 319 5.17 26.99 -19.80
N ASP A 320 4.54 28.16 -19.75
CA ASP A 320 3.07 28.24 -19.83
C ASP A 320 2.53 27.68 -21.14
N VAL A 321 3.27 27.75 -22.25
CA VAL A 321 2.88 27.12 -23.54
C VAL A 321 2.79 25.59 -23.43
N PHE A 322 3.67 24.99 -22.64
CA PHE A 322 3.67 23.57 -22.38
C PHE A 322 2.53 23.19 -21.43
N TRP A 323 2.34 23.94 -20.34
CA TRP A 323 1.24 23.71 -19.41
C TRP A 323 -0.15 23.92 -20.02
N ALA A 324 -0.28 24.91 -20.91
CA ALA A 324 -1.48 25.09 -21.73
C ALA A 324 -1.74 23.88 -22.62
N THR A 325 -0.70 23.26 -23.19
CA THR A 325 -0.83 22.04 -23.99
C THR A 325 -1.26 20.84 -23.14
N CYS A 326 -0.69 20.64 -21.94
CA CYS A 326 -1.13 19.59 -21.02
C CYS A 326 -2.62 19.73 -20.65
N THR A 327 -3.07 20.95 -20.37
CA THR A 327 -4.47 21.24 -20.00
C THR A 327 -5.44 21.16 -21.19
N GLU A 328 -5.00 21.53 -22.39
CA GLU A 328 -5.80 21.38 -23.62
C GLU A 328 -6.02 19.90 -23.97
N LEU A 329 -4.96 19.09 -23.87
CA LEU A 329 -5.02 17.65 -24.08
C LEU A 329 -5.69 16.91 -22.91
N ASP A 330 -5.87 17.58 -21.77
CA ASP A 330 -6.45 17.06 -20.54
C ASP A 330 -5.74 15.77 -20.07
N VAL A 331 -4.41 15.83 -20.04
CA VAL A 331 -3.52 14.75 -19.57
C VAL A 331 -2.56 15.26 -18.49
N PRO A 332 -2.20 14.44 -17.50
CA PRO A 332 -1.28 14.83 -16.45
C PRO A 332 0.19 14.81 -16.89
N LEU A 333 1.02 15.48 -16.09
CA LEU A 333 2.47 15.29 -16.09
C LEU A 333 2.91 14.60 -14.79
N TYR A 334 3.62 13.49 -14.91
CA TYR A 334 4.34 12.86 -13.82
C TYR A 334 5.73 13.48 -13.67
N LEU A 335 6.03 14.04 -12.50
CA LEU A 335 7.35 14.59 -12.19
C LEU A 335 8.13 13.57 -11.38
N HIS A 336 9.03 12.86 -12.06
CA HIS A 336 9.83 11.77 -11.52
C HIS A 336 11.22 12.28 -11.10
N PRO A 337 11.91 11.69 -10.11
CA PRO A 337 13.25 12.13 -9.74
C PRO A 337 14.35 11.83 -10.76
N ARG A 338 15.52 12.45 -10.56
CA ARG A 338 16.80 12.05 -11.18
C ARG A 338 17.96 12.17 -10.19
N ASN A 339 19.08 11.54 -10.54
CA ASN A 339 20.31 11.67 -9.74
C ASN A 339 20.86 13.11 -9.78
N PRO A 340 21.46 13.59 -8.67
CA PRO A 340 22.28 14.81 -8.67
C PRO A 340 23.46 14.66 -9.65
N THR A 341 23.85 15.76 -10.29
CA THR A 341 24.93 15.80 -11.28
C THR A 341 25.87 16.99 -11.06
N GLY A 342 27.05 16.91 -11.66
CA GLY A 342 28.04 17.99 -11.71
C GLY A 342 28.34 18.64 -10.35
N THR A 343 28.30 19.96 -10.27
CA THR A 343 28.74 20.69 -9.07
C THR A 343 27.87 20.42 -7.85
N ILE A 344 26.57 20.16 -8.02
CA ILE A 344 25.69 19.77 -6.91
C ILE A 344 26.07 18.38 -6.39
N TYR A 345 26.33 17.42 -7.28
CA TYR A 345 26.82 16.09 -6.91
C TYR A 345 28.11 16.20 -6.08
N ASP A 346 29.12 16.92 -6.59
CA ASP A 346 30.43 17.02 -5.95
C ASP A 346 30.34 17.66 -4.55
N LYS A 347 29.55 18.72 -4.42
CA LYS A 347 29.47 19.49 -3.16
C LYS A 347 28.62 18.82 -2.08
N LEU A 348 27.53 18.15 -2.46
CA LEU A 348 26.51 17.70 -1.51
C LEU A 348 26.42 16.17 -1.39
N TRP A 349 26.87 15.41 -2.39
CA TRP A 349 26.53 13.98 -2.49
C TRP A 349 27.74 13.06 -2.58
N ALA A 350 28.84 13.47 -3.20
CA ALA A 350 30.02 12.63 -3.42
C ALA A 350 30.54 11.96 -2.12
N ASP A 351 30.65 12.73 -1.03
CA ASP A 351 31.12 12.23 0.28
C ASP A 351 30.07 11.42 1.06
N ARG A 352 28.84 11.32 0.56
CA ARG A 352 27.71 10.60 1.17
C ARG A 352 26.86 9.90 0.13
N LYS A 353 27.53 9.27 -0.85
CA LYS A 353 26.92 8.69 -2.06
C LYS A 353 25.79 7.68 -1.81
N TRP A 354 25.72 7.07 -0.62
CA TRP A 354 24.63 6.18 -0.23
C TRP A 354 23.28 6.88 -0.04
N LEU A 355 23.26 8.21 0.00
CA LEU A 355 22.04 9.01 0.07
C LEU A 355 21.53 9.44 -1.32
N ILE A 356 22.25 9.10 -2.38
CA ILE A 356 21.82 9.31 -3.77
C ILE A 356 20.75 8.29 -4.09
N GLY A 357 19.67 8.72 -4.73
CA GLY A 357 18.54 7.87 -5.07
C GLY A 357 17.39 7.97 -4.05
N PRO A 358 16.63 6.88 -3.87
CA PRO A 358 15.49 6.81 -2.95
C PRO A 358 15.77 7.25 -1.51
N PRO A 359 16.98 7.04 -0.91
CA PRO A 359 17.17 7.38 0.50
C PRO A 359 17.02 8.86 0.83
N LEU A 360 17.29 9.78 -0.11
CA LEU A 360 17.12 11.22 0.13
C LEU A 360 17.06 12.07 -1.15
N SER A 361 18.03 11.92 -2.06
CA SER A 361 18.25 12.93 -3.10
C SER A 361 17.10 13.05 -4.09
N PHE A 362 16.40 11.95 -4.38
CA PHE A 362 15.25 11.91 -5.29
C PHE A 362 14.13 12.82 -4.81
N ALA A 363 13.66 12.61 -3.58
CA ALA A 363 12.62 13.43 -2.99
C ALA A 363 13.03 14.90 -2.85
N GLN A 364 14.31 15.20 -2.56
CA GLN A 364 14.79 16.58 -2.48
C GLN A 364 14.67 17.34 -3.82
N GLY A 365 14.97 16.69 -4.95
CA GLY A 365 14.83 17.30 -6.28
C GLY A 365 13.38 17.58 -6.65
N VAL A 366 12.55 16.53 -6.60
CA VAL A 366 11.14 16.62 -7.01
C VAL A 366 10.35 17.57 -6.11
N SER A 367 10.54 17.50 -4.80
CA SER A 367 9.84 18.39 -3.85
C SER A 367 10.21 19.85 -4.06
N LEU A 368 11.49 20.16 -4.32
CA LEU A 368 11.92 21.50 -4.67
C LEU A 368 11.23 21.98 -5.95
N HIS A 369 11.21 21.15 -6.99
CA HIS A 369 10.66 21.52 -8.28
C HIS A 369 9.14 21.76 -8.23
N VAL A 370 8.36 20.85 -7.63
CA VAL A 370 6.91 21.02 -7.56
C VAL A 370 6.51 22.17 -6.62
N LEU A 371 7.24 22.39 -5.51
CA LEU A 371 7.01 23.57 -4.67
C LEU A 371 7.42 24.87 -5.39
N GLY A 372 8.42 24.82 -6.27
CA GLY A 372 8.73 25.88 -7.23
C GLY A 372 7.52 26.19 -8.12
N MET A 373 6.93 25.18 -8.74
CA MET A 373 5.71 25.32 -9.57
C MET A 373 4.55 25.94 -8.78
N VAL A 374 4.32 25.48 -7.54
CA VAL A 374 3.30 26.06 -6.63
C VAL A 374 3.60 27.53 -6.35
N THR A 375 4.82 27.86 -5.92
CA THR A 375 5.16 29.20 -5.45
C THR A 375 5.31 30.22 -6.58
N ASN A 376 5.67 29.76 -7.78
CA ASN A 376 5.74 30.58 -8.98
C ASN A 376 4.41 30.63 -9.77
N GLY A 377 3.32 30.11 -9.23
CA GLY A 377 1.96 30.33 -9.75
C GLY A 377 1.58 29.52 -10.98
N VAL A 378 2.27 28.42 -11.27
CA VAL A 378 1.97 27.56 -12.44
C VAL A 378 0.52 27.08 -12.39
N PHE A 379 0.07 26.59 -11.24
CA PHE A 379 -1.30 26.09 -11.05
C PHE A 379 -2.33 27.21 -11.00
N ASP A 380 -1.95 28.43 -10.66
CA ASP A 380 -2.87 29.58 -10.71
C ASP A 380 -3.12 30.01 -12.16
N ARG A 381 -2.08 29.99 -13.00
CA ARG A 381 -2.20 30.26 -14.45
C ARG A 381 -2.85 29.09 -15.19
N ASN A 382 -2.68 27.86 -14.70
CA ASN A 382 -3.17 26.64 -15.31
C ASN A 382 -3.98 25.79 -14.30
N PRO A 383 -5.17 26.24 -13.86
CA PRO A 383 -5.90 25.63 -12.73
C PRO A 383 -6.39 24.20 -13.00
N LYS A 384 -6.44 23.77 -14.27
CA LYS A 384 -6.80 22.39 -14.64
C LYS A 384 -5.60 21.45 -14.70
N LEU A 385 -4.37 21.97 -14.62
CA LEU A 385 -3.16 21.17 -14.74
C LEU A 385 -3.13 20.09 -13.65
N GLN A 386 -2.88 18.85 -14.06
CA GLN A 386 -2.71 17.73 -13.15
C GLN A 386 -1.24 17.32 -13.14
N VAL A 387 -0.64 17.25 -11.94
CA VAL A 387 0.74 16.77 -11.74
C VAL A 387 0.73 15.58 -10.80
N ILE A 388 1.52 14.56 -11.12
CA ILE A 388 1.64 13.33 -10.33
C ILE A 388 3.05 13.25 -9.74
N LEU A 389 3.14 12.90 -8.46
CA LEU A 389 4.38 12.70 -7.73
C LEU A 389 4.48 11.25 -7.26
N GLY A 390 5.65 10.65 -7.36
CA GLY A 390 5.93 9.32 -6.81
C GLY A 390 6.09 9.31 -5.30
N HIS A 391 6.40 8.14 -4.75
CA HIS A 391 6.99 7.99 -3.41
C HIS A 391 6.19 8.66 -2.30
N LEU A 392 4.86 8.52 -2.36
CA LEU A 392 3.89 9.16 -1.48
C LEU A 392 4.06 10.69 -1.36
N GLY A 393 4.55 11.33 -2.42
CA GLY A 393 4.63 12.78 -2.57
C GLY A 393 5.91 13.41 -2.02
N GLU A 394 7.02 12.67 -2.01
CA GLU A 394 8.37 13.25 -1.95
C GLU A 394 8.57 14.15 -0.72
N HIS A 395 8.25 13.62 0.46
CA HIS A 395 8.26 14.30 1.77
C HIS A 395 7.19 15.40 1.97
N ILE A 396 6.56 15.93 0.93
CA ILE A 396 5.69 17.12 1.07
C ILE A 396 4.52 16.87 2.02
N PRO A 397 3.80 15.73 1.99
CA PRO A 397 2.72 15.48 2.94
C PRO A 397 3.19 15.55 4.40
N PHE A 398 4.42 15.12 4.71
CA PHE A 398 4.96 15.17 6.07
C PHE A 398 5.00 16.61 6.62
N ASP A 399 5.40 17.55 5.76
CA ASP A 399 5.50 18.97 6.10
C ASP A 399 4.26 19.78 5.71
N MET A 400 3.13 19.14 5.37
CA MET A 400 1.92 19.82 4.88
C MET A 400 1.47 20.94 5.82
N TRP A 401 1.39 20.67 7.13
CA TRP A 401 1.06 21.69 8.13
C TRP A 401 2.09 22.82 8.16
N ARG A 402 3.38 22.48 8.13
CA ARG A 402 4.48 23.42 8.25
C ARG A 402 4.57 24.33 7.02
N ILE A 403 4.53 23.77 5.82
CA ILE A 403 4.53 24.51 4.56
C ILE A 403 3.32 25.43 4.51
N ASN A 404 2.12 24.94 4.83
CA ASN A 404 0.91 25.76 4.86
C ASN A 404 1.04 26.93 5.82
N HIS A 405 1.46 26.68 7.07
CA HIS A 405 1.68 27.74 8.06
C HIS A 405 2.69 28.79 7.57
N TRP A 406 3.84 28.36 7.04
CA TRP A 406 4.85 29.30 6.55
C TRP A 406 4.41 30.04 5.28
N PHE A 407 3.58 29.46 4.43
CA PHE A 407 3.03 30.16 3.27
C PHE A 407 1.99 31.19 3.70
N GLU A 408 0.92 30.78 4.38
CA GLU A 408 -0.19 31.66 4.72
C GLU A 408 0.21 32.73 5.75
N ASP A 409 0.90 32.31 6.82
CA ASP A 409 1.15 33.18 7.97
C ASP A 409 2.51 33.88 7.89
N ARG A 410 3.31 33.67 6.84
CA ARG A 410 4.59 34.37 6.68
C ARG A 410 4.79 34.82 5.24
N LYS A 411 5.07 33.88 4.33
CA LYS A 411 5.58 34.20 2.99
C LYS A 411 4.57 34.97 2.14
N LYS A 412 3.26 34.68 2.24
CA LYS A 412 2.23 35.45 1.51
C LYS A 412 2.17 36.90 1.92
N MET A 413 2.33 37.19 3.22
CA MET A 413 2.46 38.57 3.72
C MET A 413 3.76 39.27 3.30
N LEU A 414 4.76 38.51 2.86
CA LEU A 414 6.05 39.01 2.40
C LEU A 414 6.18 39.04 0.86
N GLY A 415 5.09 38.80 0.12
CA GLY A 415 5.05 38.91 -1.34
C GLY A 415 4.71 37.62 -2.08
N LEU A 416 4.74 36.43 -1.44
CA LEU A 416 4.36 35.18 -2.11
C LEU A 416 2.91 35.20 -2.63
N GLY A 417 2.01 35.99 -2.01
CA GLY A 417 0.63 36.13 -2.45
C GLY A 417 0.48 36.78 -3.84
N GLU A 418 1.54 37.38 -4.37
CA GLU A 418 1.57 37.94 -5.74
C GLU A 418 1.61 36.85 -6.81
N THR A 419 2.22 35.69 -6.51
CA THR A 419 2.41 34.59 -7.47
C THR A 419 1.68 33.31 -7.08
N CYS A 420 1.46 33.04 -5.79
CA CYS A 420 0.79 31.84 -5.29
C CYS A 420 -0.51 32.24 -4.56
N LYS A 421 -1.65 31.97 -5.20
CA LYS A 421 -2.96 32.48 -4.77
C LYS A 421 -3.63 31.59 -3.74
N ARG A 422 -3.42 30.28 -3.81
CA ARG A 422 -4.14 29.28 -3.02
C ARG A 422 -3.25 28.66 -1.96
N THR A 423 -3.85 27.92 -1.04
CA THR A 423 -3.11 27.17 -0.02
C THR A 423 -2.46 25.93 -0.64
N ILE A 424 -1.40 25.41 0.00
CA ILE A 424 -0.79 24.15 -0.45
C ILE A 424 -1.80 23.00 -0.44
N ARG A 425 -2.74 22.99 0.52
CA ARG A 425 -3.80 21.97 0.62
C ARG A 425 -4.76 22.02 -0.57
N GLU A 426 -5.11 23.21 -1.05
CA GLU A 426 -5.96 23.36 -2.24
C GLU A 426 -5.28 22.84 -3.51
N TYR A 427 -3.98 23.10 -3.69
CA TYR A 427 -3.25 22.52 -4.82
C TYR A 427 -3.17 20.99 -4.74
N PHE A 428 -3.02 20.41 -3.56
CA PHE A 428 -3.13 18.95 -3.39
C PHE A 428 -4.52 18.39 -3.68
N ALA A 429 -5.57 19.13 -3.34
CA ALA A 429 -6.94 18.73 -3.62
C ALA A 429 -7.29 18.77 -5.12
N GLU A 430 -6.70 19.70 -5.87
CA GLU A 430 -7.17 20.03 -7.24
C GLU A 430 -6.16 19.73 -8.35
N ASN A 431 -4.85 19.81 -8.06
CA ASN A 431 -3.80 19.74 -9.08
C ASN A 431 -2.84 18.57 -8.86
N LEU A 432 -2.47 18.26 -7.61
CA LEU A 432 -1.44 17.26 -7.30
C LEU A 432 -2.03 15.89 -6.95
N TRP A 433 -1.42 14.84 -7.49
CA TRP A 433 -1.65 13.45 -7.14
C TRP A 433 -0.36 12.87 -6.56
N ILE A 434 -0.49 11.85 -5.70
CA ILE A 434 0.65 11.08 -5.22
C ILE A 434 0.47 9.59 -5.54
N THR A 435 1.56 8.86 -5.75
CA THR A 435 1.52 7.41 -5.93
C THR A 435 2.25 6.66 -4.82
N THR A 436 2.04 5.33 -4.74
CA THR A 436 2.67 4.47 -3.73
C THR A 436 4.01 3.85 -4.18
N SER A 437 4.56 4.26 -5.31
CA SER A 437 5.83 3.77 -5.86
C SER A 437 6.95 3.79 -4.81
N GLY A 438 7.69 2.69 -4.68
CA GLY A 438 8.82 2.59 -3.72
C GLY A 438 8.50 2.84 -2.24
N HIS A 439 7.23 3.03 -1.87
CA HIS A 439 6.84 3.44 -0.52
C HIS A 439 5.72 2.57 0.03
N PHE A 440 5.98 1.27 0.11
CA PHE A 440 5.05 0.22 0.54
C PHE A 440 4.83 0.22 2.07
N SER A 441 4.40 1.36 2.61
CA SER A 441 4.21 1.61 4.04
C SER A 441 2.76 1.92 4.33
N THR A 442 2.05 1.00 4.99
CA THR A 442 0.65 1.22 5.42
C THR A 442 0.54 2.41 6.37
N THR A 443 1.52 2.61 7.25
CA THR A 443 1.54 3.74 8.18
C THR A 443 1.65 5.07 7.43
N THR A 444 2.54 5.18 6.46
CA THR A 444 2.71 6.40 5.67
C THR A 444 1.52 6.63 4.75
N LEU A 445 0.98 5.57 4.14
CA LEU A 445 -0.24 5.66 3.33
C LEU A 445 -1.42 6.22 4.15
N ASN A 446 -1.64 5.72 5.36
CA ASN A 446 -2.71 6.21 6.24
C ASN A 446 -2.50 7.69 6.62
N PHE A 447 -1.26 8.10 6.85
CA PHE A 447 -0.91 9.50 7.09
C PHE A 447 -1.22 10.37 5.85
N CYS A 448 -0.82 9.93 4.65
CA CYS A 448 -1.12 10.63 3.40
C CYS A 448 -2.63 10.69 3.12
N MET A 449 -3.40 9.64 3.42
CA MET A 449 -4.86 9.68 3.34
C MET A 449 -5.46 10.74 4.26
N ALA A 450 -4.85 11.01 5.42
CA ALA A 450 -5.32 12.07 6.33
C ALA A 450 -4.96 13.48 5.84
N GLU A 451 -3.76 13.67 5.28
CA GLU A 451 -3.31 15.01 4.82
C GLU A 451 -3.82 15.39 3.43
N VAL A 452 -3.99 14.41 2.53
CA VAL A 452 -4.27 14.61 1.10
C VAL A 452 -5.62 14.01 0.67
N GLY A 453 -6.07 12.93 1.33
CA GLY A 453 -7.31 12.22 0.98
C GLY A 453 -7.09 11.07 0.00
N ALA A 454 -7.80 9.94 0.22
CA ALA A 454 -7.69 8.74 -0.61
C ALA A 454 -8.07 8.95 -2.09
N ASP A 455 -8.85 9.99 -2.41
CA ASP A 455 -9.24 10.34 -3.77
C ASP A 455 -8.10 10.94 -4.61
N ARG A 456 -6.94 11.22 -4.02
CA ARG A 456 -5.76 11.83 -4.65
C ARG A 456 -4.51 10.93 -4.57
N ILE A 457 -4.69 9.66 -4.22
CA ILE A 457 -3.62 8.66 -4.10
C ILE A 457 -3.83 7.56 -5.15
N LEU A 458 -2.77 7.17 -5.83
CA LEU A 458 -2.76 6.12 -6.86
C LEU A 458 -1.82 4.99 -6.45
N PHE A 459 -2.18 3.74 -6.70
CA PHE A 459 -1.25 2.63 -6.61
C PHE A 459 -0.18 2.73 -7.72
N SER A 460 1.07 2.41 -7.39
CA SER A 460 2.18 2.22 -8.33
C SER A 460 3.28 1.40 -7.67
N ILE A 461 4.18 0.86 -8.48
CA ILE A 461 5.21 -0.09 -8.03
C ILE A 461 6.58 0.58 -8.02
N ASP A 462 6.99 1.24 -9.10
CA ASP A 462 8.40 1.57 -9.40
C ASP A 462 9.21 0.40 -9.99
N TYR A 463 8.55 -0.45 -10.78
CA TYR A 463 9.24 -1.57 -11.41
C TYR A 463 10.16 -1.10 -12.54
N PRO A 464 11.41 -1.58 -12.63
CA PRO A 464 12.00 -2.73 -11.93
C PRO A 464 13.04 -2.35 -10.86
N PHE A 465 12.94 -1.15 -10.29
CA PHE A 465 13.72 -0.81 -9.09
C PHE A 465 13.14 -1.54 -7.87
N GLU A 466 11.82 -1.60 -7.83
CA GLU A 466 11.04 -2.38 -6.87
C GLU A 466 10.40 -3.61 -7.52
N THR A 467 10.02 -4.59 -6.69
CA THR A 467 9.41 -5.82 -7.20
C THR A 467 7.88 -5.77 -7.15
N PHE A 468 7.24 -6.44 -8.11
CA PHE A 468 5.78 -6.66 -8.08
C PHE A 468 5.33 -7.34 -6.78
N ALA A 469 6.14 -8.28 -6.26
CA ALA A 469 5.80 -9.01 -5.05
C ALA A 469 5.73 -8.07 -3.84
N ASP A 470 6.77 -7.26 -3.62
CA ASP A 470 6.80 -6.33 -2.49
C ASP A 470 5.62 -5.34 -2.56
N ALA A 471 5.40 -4.73 -3.72
CA ALA A 471 4.34 -3.75 -3.91
C ALA A 471 2.92 -4.34 -3.80
N CYS A 472 2.66 -5.43 -4.53
CA CYS A 472 1.31 -5.99 -4.63
C CYS A 472 0.94 -6.80 -3.40
N ASP A 473 1.85 -7.58 -2.82
CA ASP A 473 1.56 -8.35 -1.62
C ASP A 473 1.37 -7.40 -0.42
N TRP A 474 2.13 -6.30 -0.35
CA TRP A 474 1.84 -5.21 0.57
C TRP A 474 0.45 -4.64 0.31
N PHE A 475 0.17 -4.13 -0.89
CA PHE A 475 -1.07 -3.40 -1.15
C PHE A 475 -2.32 -4.27 -0.99
N ASP A 476 -2.28 -5.52 -1.45
CA ASP A 476 -3.40 -6.47 -1.32
C ASP A 476 -3.69 -6.80 0.14
N SER A 477 -2.67 -6.74 1.01
CA SER A 477 -2.78 -7.08 2.42
C SER A 477 -2.81 -5.88 3.36
N ALA A 478 -2.55 -4.67 2.88
CA ALA A 478 -2.53 -3.44 3.65
C ALA A 478 -3.90 -3.18 4.31
N GLU A 479 -3.92 -2.77 5.57
CA GLU A 479 -5.16 -2.54 6.31
C GLU A 479 -5.78 -1.19 5.93
N MET A 480 -6.85 -1.23 5.14
CA MET A 480 -7.64 -0.07 4.72
C MET A 480 -9.05 -0.51 4.32
N SER A 481 -9.98 0.44 4.23
CA SER A 481 -11.35 0.15 3.78
C SER A 481 -11.35 -0.39 2.34
N ASN A 482 -12.31 -1.26 2.01
CA ASN A 482 -12.43 -1.77 0.63
C ASN A 482 -12.72 -0.65 -0.39
N THR A 483 -13.43 0.40 0.03
CA THR A 483 -13.67 1.59 -0.79
C THR A 483 -12.37 2.29 -1.16
N ASP A 484 -11.50 2.56 -0.18
CA ASP A 484 -10.23 3.24 -0.43
C ASP A 484 -9.26 2.34 -1.18
N ARG A 485 -9.24 1.03 -0.88
CA ARG A 485 -8.46 0.06 -1.65
C ARG A 485 -8.84 0.08 -3.13
N LEU A 486 -10.13 0.09 -3.43
CA LEU A 486 -10.64 0.12 -4.80
C LEU A 486 -10.28 1.43 -5.51
N LYS A 487 -10.43 2.57 -4.82
CA LYS A 487 -10.02 3.89 -5.31
C LYS A 487 -8.54 3.95 -5.65
N ILE A 488 -7.69 3.67 -4.65
CA ILE A 488 -6.23 3.79 -4.77
C ILE A 488 -5.70 2.75 -5.75
N GLY A 489 -6.18 1.51 -5.65
CA GLY A 489 -5.70 0.39 -6.47
C GLY A 489 -6.05 0.52 -7.95
N ARG A 490 -7.19 1.14 -8.30
CA ARG A 490 -7.56 1.32 -9.72
C ARG A 490 -8.51 2.48 -10.06
N GLU A 491 -9.56 2.73 -9.28
CA GLU A 491 -10.66 3.61 -9.77
C GLU A 491 -10.24 5.08 -9.91
N ASN A 492 -9.30 5.55 -9.08
CA ASN A 492 -8.74 6.89 -9.23
C ASN A 492 -7.98 7.03 -10.55
N ALA A 493 -7.08 6.08 -10.85
CA ALA A 493 -6.32 6.08 -12.09
C ALA A 493 -7.24 5.89 -13.31
N LYS A 494 -8.23 4.99 -13.23
CA LYS A 494 -9.26 4.83 -14.27
C LYS A 494 -9.93 6.14 -14.62
N LYS A 495 -10.32 6.91 -13.61
CA LYS A 495 -10.96 8.21 -13.78
C LYS A 495 -10.00 9.27 -14.33
N LEU A 496 -8.80 9.39 -13.74
CA LEU A 496 -7.79 10.38 -14.14
C LEU A 496 -7.38 10.22 -15.61
N PHE A 497 -7.12 8.98 -16.01
CA PHE A 497 -6.65 8.63 -17.35
C PHE A 497 -7.77 8.28 -18.35
N LYS A 498 -9.04 8.43 -17.93
CA LYS A 498 -10.22 8.18 -18.79
C LYS A 498 -10.21 6.78 -19.41
N LEU A 499 -9.78 5.79 -18.65
CA LEU A 499 -9.58 4.42 -19.13
C LEU A 499 -10.92 3.70 -19.31
N GLY A 500 -11.06 3.04 -20.46
CA GLY A 500 -12.14 2.10 -20.72
C GLY A 500 -11.91 0.73 -20.06
N ALA A 501 -12.42 -0.32 -20.69
CA ALA A 501 -12.15 -1.68 -20.24
C ALA A 501 -10.69 -2.06 -20.52
N TYR A 502 -10.04 -2.59 -19.49
CA TYR A 502 -8.75 -3.29 -19.56
C TYR A 502 -8.86 -4.58 -18.74
N LYS A 503 -7.79 -5.39 -18.72
CA LYS A 503 -7.80 -6.66 -17.99
C LYS A 503 -8.20 -6.48 -16.51
N ASP A 504 -9.21 -7.24 -16.09
CA ASP A 504 -9.74 -7.27 -14.72
C ASP A 504 -10.23 -5.92 -14.17
N SER A 505 -10.52 -4.95 -15.05
CA SER A 505 -10.91 -3.58 -14.69
C SER A 505 -12.18 -3.44 -13.85
N THR A 506 -13.00 -4.50 -13.75
CA THR A 506 -14.24 -4.55 -12.96
C THR A 506 -14.29 -5.77 -12.01
N ALA A 507 -13.17 -6.47 -11.83
CA ALA A 507 -13.09 -7.69 -11.02
C ALA A 507 -13.30 -7.44 -9.53
#